data_AF-A0A6U2GM45-F1
#
_entry.id   AF-A0A6U2GM45-F1
#
_cell.length_a   1.000
_cell.length_b   1.000
_cell.length_c   1.000
_cell.angle_alpha   90.00
_cell.angle_beta   90.00
_cell.angle_gamma   90.00
#
_symmetry.space_group_name_H-M   'P 1'
#
loop_
_entity.id
_entity.type
_entity.pdbx_description
1 polymer ?
#
loop_
_entity_poly.entity_id
_entity_poly.type
_entity_poly.pdbx_seq_one_letter_code
_entity_poly.pdbx_strand_id
1 'polypeptide(L)'
;GDIVTMRGMSAPPRPVAVTLQAVCAVLCLPQTWAYARGVLHQTGIVRQLQAIRRESVPPEAMRALRVCTKDPAMSVASVSRSNRAAGAIAAWCHALAKRAP
;
A
#
# COMPACT_ATOMS: atom_id res chain seq x y z
N GLY A 1 -4.47 13.72 6.93
CA GLY A 1 -4.09 13.43 5.54
C GLY A 1 -4.85 12.20 5.11
N ASP A 2 -6.05 12.41 4.61
CA ASP A 2 -7.09 11.38 4.66
C ASP A 2 -6.96 10.31 3.59
N ILE A 3 -6.99 9.05 4.03
CA ILE A 3 -7.26 7.89 3.17
C ILE A 3 -8.56 8.10 2.35
N VAL A 4 -9.49 8.92 2.84
CA VAL A 4 -10.71 9.35 2.14
C VAL A 4 -10.41 9.95 0.77
N THR A 5 -9.30 10.68 0.61
CA THR A 5 -8.93 11.28 -0.70
C THR A 5 -8.69 10.23 -1.79
N MET A 6 -8.33 9.01 -1.40
CA MET A 6 -8.10 7.91 -2.33
C MET A 6 -9.39 7.15 -2.69
N ARG A 7 -10.44 7.26 -1.86
CA ARG A 7 -11.73 6.56 -2.09
C ARG A 7 -12.48 7.10 -3.30
N GLY A 8 -12.39 8.41 -3.54
CA GLY A 8 -13.07 9.09 -4.64
C GLY A 8 -12.41 8.96 -6.02
N MET A 9 -11.29 8.25 -6.15
CA MET A 9 -10.59 8.17 -7.44
C MET A 9 -11.27 7.17 -8.37
N SER A 10 -11.72 7.60 -9.55
CA SER A 10 -12.24 6.69 -10.59
C SER A 10 -11.11 5.89 -11.25
N ALA A 11 -9.96 6.54 -11.46
CA ALA A 11 -8.73 5.91 -11.96
C ALA A 11 -7.52 6.47 -11.18
N PRO A 12 -6.75 5.62 -10.47
CA PRO A 12 -5.61 6.09 -9.72
C PRO A 12 -4.42 6.37 -10.65
N PRO A 13 -3.60 7.40 -10.39
CA PRO A 13 -2.32 7.56 -11.05
C PRO A 13 -1.39 6.40 -10.69
N ARG A 14 -0.48 6.03 -11.61
CA ARG A 14 0.40 4.85 -11.47
C ARG A 14 1.11 4.75 -10.11
N PRO A 15 1.69 5.82 -9.52
CA PRO A 15 2.32 5.75 -8.20
C PRO A 15 1.36 5.30 -7.09
N VAL A 16 0.12 5.79 -7.12
CA VAL A 16 -0.91 5.45 -6.14
C VAL A 16 -1.41 4.03 -6.37
N ALA A 17 -1.59 3.62 -7.63
CA ALA A 17 -1.98 2.26 -7.98
C ALA A 17 -0.99 1.22 -7.43
N VAL A 18 0.31 1.38 -7.71
CA VAL A 18 1.36 0.45 -7.23
C VAL A 18 1.42 0.42 -5.70
N THR A 19 1.24 1.57 -5.05
CA THR A 19 1.21 1.64 -3.58
C THR A 19 0.07 0.82 -2.98
N LEU A 20 -1.10 0.86 -3.60
CA LEU A 20 -2.26 0.12 -3.11
C LEU A 20 -2.20 -1.36 -3.47
N GLN A 21 -1.59 -1.70 -4.61
CA GLN A 21 -1.24 -3.08 -4.95
C GLN A 21 -0.31 -3.68 -3.90
N ALA A 22 0.66 -2.92 -3.40
CA ALA A 22 1.52 -3.35 -2.30
C ALA A 22 0.74 -3.61 -1.01
N VAL A 23 -0.26 -2.79 -0.69
CA VAL A 23 -1.17 -3.04 0.45
C VAL A 23 -1.96 -4.33 0.24
N CYS A 24 -2.53 -4.53 -0.94
CA CYS A 24 -3.22 -5.78 -1.28
C CYS A 24 -2.29 -6.98 -1.13
N ALA A 25 -1.03 -6.87 -1.57
CA ALA A 25 -0.05 -7.93 -1.41
C ALA A 25 0.18 -8.31 0.06
N VAL A 26 0.31 -7.32 0.96
CA VAL A 26 0.46 -7.56 2.41
C VAL A 26 -0.77 -8.24 3.01
N LEU A 27 -1.96 -7.93 2.50
CA LEU A 27 -3.22 -8.54 2.90
C LEU A 27 -3.49 -9.91 2.23
N CYS A 28 -2.55 -10.42 1.44
CA CYS A 28 -2.74 -11.61 0.60
C CYS A 28 -3.96 -11.51 -0.34
N LEU A 29 -4.28 -10.29 -0.76
CA LEU A 29 -5.38 -9.99 -1.68
C LEU A 29 -4.86 -9.81 -3.11
N PRO A 30 -5.72 -10.02 -4.12
CA PRO A 30 -5.40 -9.71 -5.50
C PRO A 30 -4.92 -8.26 -5.66
N GLN A 31 -3.80 -8.08 -6.35
CA GLN A 31 -3.15 -6.78 -6.59
C GLN A 31 -3.85 -6.01 -7.72
N THR A 32 -5.18 -5.91 -7.64
CA THR A 32 -6.00 -5.20 -8.60
C THR A 32 -6.59 -3.96 -7.96
N TRP A 33 -6.88 -2.97 -8.80
CA TRP A 33 -7.51 -1.73 -8.36
C TRP A 33 -8.88 -1.95 -7.73
N ALA A 34 -9.65 -2.93 -8.20
CA ALA A 34 -10.95 -3.28 -7.63
C ALA A 34 -10.84 -3.71 -6.16
N TYR A 35 -9.91 -4.61 -5.84
CA TYR A 35 -9.66 -5.05 -4.46
C TYR A 35 -9.07 -3.93 -3.61
N ALA A 36 -8.08 -3.19 -4.15
CA ALA A 36 -7.52 -2.02 -3.48
C ALA A 36 -8.60 -1.01 -3.10
N ARG A 37 -9.51 -0.70 -4.01
CA ARG A 37 -10.64 0.20 -3.76
C ARG A 37 -11.54 -0.36 -2.66
N GLY A 38 -11.82 -1.66 -2.65
CA GLY A 38 -12.56 -2.30 -1.56
C GLY A 38 -11.90 -2.10 -0.20
N VAL A 39 -10.59 -2.38 -0.11
CA VAL A 39 -9.77 -2.18 1.10
C VAL A 39 -9.81 -0.72 1.57
N LEU A 40 -9.74 0.24 0.64
CA LEU A 40 -9.85 1.66 0.98
C LEU A 40 -11.21 2.03 1.57
N HIS A 41 -12.29 1.42 1.09
CA HIS A 41 -13.64 1.68 1.60
C HIS A 41 -13.91 1.00 2.95
N GLN A 42 -13.06 0.06 3.39
CA GLN A 42 -13.21 -0.55 4.70
C GLN A 42 -13.08 0.51 5.82
N THR A 43 -14.03 0.48 6.73
CA THR A 43 -14.00 1.27 7.96
C THR A 43 -12.86 0.77 8.83
N GLY A 44 -11.98 1.68 9.26
CA GLY A 44 -10.84 1.31 10.12
C GLY A 44 -9.64 0.71 9.40
N ILE A 45 -9.54 0.79 8.06
CA ILE A 45 -8.36 0.28 7.34
C ILE A 45 -7.04 0.84 7.88
N VAL A 46 -6.99 2.10 8.30
CA VAL A 46 -5.81 2.70 8.97
C VAL A 46 -5.40 1.88 10.18
N ARG A 47 -6.36 1.53 11.04
CA ARG A 47 -6.13 0.74 12.26
C ARG A 47 -5.71 -0.68 11.92
N GLN A 48 -6.29 -1.28 10.89
CA GLN A 48 -5.90 -2.60 10.41
C GLN A 48 -4.46 -2.61 9.89
N LEU A 49 -4.06 -1.63 9.06
CA LEU A 49 -2.68 -1.48 8.59
C LEU A 49 -1.69 -1.26 9.73
N GLN A 50 -2.08 -0.49 10.75
CA GLN A 50 -1.27 -0.28 11.96
C GLN A 50 -1.21 -1.53 12.85
N ALA A 51 -2.25 -2.35 12.85
CA ALA A 51 -2.30 -3.61 13.59
C ALA A 51 -1.50 -4.72 12.91
N ILE A 52 -1.28 -4.65 11.60
CA ILE A 52 -0.44 -5.60 10.87
C ILE A 52 0.99 -5.50 11.38
N ARG A 53 1.44 -6.59 12.01
CA ARG A 53 2.83 -6.78 12.40
C ARG A 53 3.55 -7.61 11.36
N ARG A 54 4.84 -7.36 11.17
CA ARG A 54 5.69 -8.12 10.23
C ARG A 54 5.61 -9.63 10.46
N GLU A 55 5.52 -10.07 11.73
CA GLU A 55 5.46 -11.49 12.08
C GLU A 55 4.17 -12.16 11.61
N SER A 56 3.12 -11.38 11.39
CA SER A 56 1.83 -11.86 10.88
C SER A 56 1.77 -11.87 9.35
N VAL A 57 2.71 -11.20 8.66
CA VAL A 57 2.72 -11.14 7.20
C VAL A 57 3.44 -12.37 6.65
N PRO A 58 2.77 -13.19 5.82
CA PRO A 58 3.39 -14.39 5.28
C PRO A 58 4.55 -14.04 4.34
N PRO A 59 5.54 -14.94 4.21
CA PRO A 59 6.75 -14.69 3.42
C PRO A 59 6.45 -14.47 1.93
N GLU A 60 5.35 -15.01 1.41
CA GLU A 60 4.89 -14.77 0.05
C GLU A 60 4.41 -13.31 -0.15
N ALA A 61 3.57 -12.82 0.75
CA ALA A 61 3.15 -11.41 0.77
C ALA A 61 4.35 -10.46 0.90
N MET A 62 5.32 -10.81 1.75
CA MET A 62 6.56 -10.04 1.92
C MET A 62 7.41 -10.00 0.64
N ARG A 63 7.51 -11.12 -0.09
CA ARG A 63 8.19 -11.16 -1.39
C ARG A 63 7.52 -10.25 -2.41
N ALA A 64 6.19 -10.32 -2.51
CA ALA A 64 5.42 -9.45 -3.39
C ALA A 64 5.59 -7.97 -3.02
N LEU A 65 5.53 -7.64 -1.73
CA LEU A 65 5.79 -6.29 -1.22
C LEU A 65 7.18 -5.78 -1.63
N ARG A 66 8.22 -6.61 -1.46
CA ARG A 66 9.59 -6.27 -1.86
C ARG A 66 9.68 -5.94 -3.35
N VAL A 67 8.97 -6.67 -4.21
CA VAL A 67 8.89 -6.38 -5.65
C VAL A 67 8.25 -5.01 -5.90
N CYS A 68 7.12 -4.71 -5.25
CA CYS A 68 6.46 -3.40 -5.38
C CYS A 68 7.36 -2.25 -4.90
N THR A 69 8.06 -2.41 -3.77
CA THR A 69 8.94 -1.36 -3.22
C THR A 69 10.18 -1.08 -4.07
N LYS A 70 10.57 -2.01 -4.94
CA LYS A 70 11.64 -1.81 -5.93
C LYS A 70 11.16 -1.01 -7.16
N ASP A 71 9.85 -0.88 -7.37
CA ASP A 71 9.31 -0.08 -8.46
C ASP A 71 9.56 1.42 -8.17
N PRO A 72 10.23 2.16 -9.07
CA PRO A 72 10.45 3.60 -8.90
C PRO A 72 9.14 4.41 -8.79
N ALA A 73 8.03 3.91 -9.32
CA ALA A 73 6.71 4.49 -9.16
C ALA A 73 6.22 4.43 -7.70
N MET A 74 6.68 3.46 -6.91
CA MET A 74 6.35 3.32 -5.48
C MET A 74 7.33 4.09 -4.57
N SER A 75 8.20 4.95 -5.13
CA SER A 75 9.05 5.79 -4.28
C SER A 75 8.19 6.72 -3.44
N VAL A 76 8.52 6.88 -2.16
CA VAL A 76 7.76 7.74 -1.24
C VAL A 76 7.63 9.16 -1.77
N ALA A 77 8.67 9.67 -2.44
CA ALA A 77 8.66 10.99 -3.07
C ALA A 77 7.69 11.07 -4.25
N SER A 78 7.73 10.11 -5.18
CA SER A 78 6.81 10.04 -6.34
C SER A 78 5.35 9.93 -5.88
N VAL A 79 5.09 9.04 -4.92
CA VAL A 79 3.74 8.80 -4.41
C VAL A 79 3.23 10.01 -3.63
N SER A 80 4.04 10.59 -2.74
CA SER A 80 3.64 11.76 -1.94
C SER A 80 3.33 12.98 -2.82
N ARG A 81 4.03 13.13 -3.94
CA ARG A 81 3.76 14.18 -4.94
C ARG A 81 2.39 14.00 -5.59
N SER A 82 1.98 12.76 -5.85
CA SER A 82 0.64 12.46 -6.38
C SER A 82 -0.45 12.51 -5.30
N ASN A 83 -0.20 11.92 -4.13
CA ASN A 83 -1.13 11.85 -3.01
C ASN A 83 -0.36 11.69 -1.69
N ARG A 84 -0.50 12.65 -0.78
CA ARG A 84 0.19 12.63 0.53
C ARG A 84 -0.21 11.43 1.40
N ALA A 85 -1.47 11.00 1.38
CA ALA A 85 -1.94 9.84 2.14
C ALA A 85 -1.35 8.53 1.60
N ALA A 86 -1.33 8.38 0.27
CA ALA A 86 -0.64 7.26 -0.38
C ALA A 86 0.87 7.29 -0.07
N GLY A 87 1.48 8.48 0.03
CA GLY A 87 2.88 8.65 0.43
C GLY A 87 3.20 8.05 1.80
N ALA A 88 2.32 8.27 2.78
CA ALA A 88 2.47 7.67 4.12
C ALA A 88 2.35 6.14 4.08
N ILE A 89 1.42 5.60 3.28
CA ILE A 89 1.26 4.15 3.08
C ILE A 89 2.50 3.57 2.40
N ALA A 90 3.02 4.23 1.35
CA ALA A 90 4.24 3.83 0.68
C ALA A 90 5.42 3.78 1.68
N ALA A 91 5.58 4.82 2.51
CA ALA A 91 6.62 4.83 3.54
C ALA A 91 6.50 3.65 4.53
N TRP A 92 5.28 3.34 4.97
CA TRP A 92 5.00 2.17 5.81
C TRP A 92 5.36 0.85 5.12
N CYS A 93 4.96 0.67 3.85
CA CYS A 93 5.32 -0.51 3.04
C CYS A 93 6.85 -0.68 2.91
N HIS A 94 7.57 0.41 2.62
CA HIS A 94 9.03 0.43 2.55
C HIS A 94 9.67 0.06 3.89
N ALA A 95 9.14 0.59 5.00
CA ALA A 95 9.61 0.25 6.34
C ALA A 95 9.39 -1.22 6.69
N LEU A 96 8.25 -1.78 6.28
CA LEU A 96 7.91 -3.20 6.45
C LEU A 96 8.86 -4.10 5.63
N ALA A 97 9.16 -3.71 4.39
CA ALA A 97 10.06 -4.44 3.50
C ALA A 97 11.54 -4.40 3.93
N LYS A 98 12.04 -3.25 4.42
CA LYS A 98 13.45 -3.05 4.83
C LYS A 98 13.86 -3.82 6.10
N ARG A 99 12.92 -4.14 6.99
CA ARG A 99 13.19 -4.76 8.30
C ARG A 99 13.25 -6.28 8.30
N ALA A 100 13.29 -6.89 7.13
CA ALA A 100 13.44 -8.32 6.97
C ALA A 100 14.90 -8.63 6.58
N PRO A 101 15.57 -9.60 7.25
CA PRO A 101 16.94 -9.99 6.92
C PRO A 101 17.08 -10.49 5.47
#